data_AF-A0A235BQP7-F1
#
_entry.id   AF-A0A235BQP7-F1
#
_cell.length_a   1.000
_cell.length_b   1.000
_cell.length_c   1.000
_cell.angle_alpha   90.00
_cell.angle_beta   90.00
_cell.angle_gamma   90.00
#
_symmetry.space_group_name_H-M   'P 1'
#
loop_
_entity.id
_entity.type
_entity.pdbx_description
1 polymer ?
#
loop_
_entity_poly.entity_id
_entity_poly.type
_entity_poly.pdbx_seq_one_letter_code
_entity_poly.pdbx_strand_id
1 'polypeptide(L)'
;AYRNNHKWNEFYERRWVHWEPVNTYMNSPWHYEHWTSFGHARGTFDWRGDGYVWTTTERYTPVCTLVVDVDDANGNPVDGARIIIDAPGYPGPRATFGLTSTSGECRFLLGDSISWFSGQVTSAVGSEPTTTIINNSQPGELYTWDVDLTGTIPSLQAEPDTMPTHPRNEYRLEFQFNVPSELDYAENPDDHNVFSESFSPGNLDFFICDSGNYKAYVSGDSFRAFQISLDMSSKDGSFVIPTDSCWYLVLSNEDESTASQLLDIHVKLFHQQTGIKYRTGFKIAPIRFWVSPNPFHKNTVIHGYGPIGLTGNLTGSPPGLYW
;
A
#
# COMPACT_ATOMS: atom_id res chain seq x y z
N ALA A 1 -23.42 12.63 -3.83
CA ALA A 1 -23.96 11.55 -4.67
C ALA A 1 -24.16 12.04 -6.11
N TYR A 2 -23.18 11.82 -6.99
CA TYR A 2 -23.21 12.37 -8.35
C TYR A 2 -24.42 11.88 -9.16
N ARG A 3 -24.52 10.56 -9.39
CA ARG A 3 -25.57 9.96 -10.24
C ARG A 3 -27.00 10.13 -9.74
N ASN A 4 -27.19 10.66 -8.54
CA ASN A 4 -28.50 11.02 -8.00
C ASN A 4 -28.78 12.54 -7.98
N ASN A 5 -27.91 13.38 -8.55
CA ASN A 5 -28.02 14.85 -8.53
C ASN A 5 -28.24 15.46 -7.15
N HIS A 6 -27.53 14.97 -6.15
CA HIS A 6 -27.75 15.46 -4.81
C HIS A 6 -26.49 15.50 -3.95
N LYS A 7 -26.50 16.45 -3.03
CA LYS A 7 -25.45 16.70 -2.06
C LYS A 7 -26.07 17.16 -0.75
N TRP A 8 -25.44 16.76 0.32
CA TRP A 8 -25.77 17.08 1.70
C TRP A 8 -24.47 17.06 2.49
N ASN A 9 -24.54 17.23 3.81
CA ASN A 9 -23.37 17.21 4.67
C ASN A 9 -23.48 16.07 5.68
N GLU A 10 -22.34 15.70 6.23
CA GLU A 10 -22.27 14.93 7.46
C GLU A 10 -21.37 15.65 8.45
N PHE A 11 -21.63 15.46 9.74
CA PHE A 11 -20.73 15.91 10.80
C PHE A 11 -20.50 14.79 11.81
N TYR A 12 -19.34 14.83 12.45
CA TYR A 12 -18.99 13.85 13.46
C TYR A 12 -19.39 14.33 14.86
N GLU A 13 -20.34 13.63 15.47
CA GLU A 13 -20.73 13.79 16.87
C GLU A 13 -20.80 12.41 17.52
N ARG A 14 -19.64 11.87 17.93
CA ARG A 14 -19.45 10.47 18.42
C ARG A 14 -19.72 9.39 17.37
N ARG A 15 -20.41 9.74 16.29
CA ARG A 15 -20.62 8.99 15.05
C ARG A 15 -20.85 10.00 13.93
N TRP A 16 -20.78 9.54 12.69
CA TRP A 16 -21.25 10.31 11.55
C TRP A 16 -22.75 10.55 11.64
N VAL A 17 -23.16 11.81 11.46
CA VAL A 17 -24.55 12.27 11.51
C VAL A 17 -24.88 12.97 10.21
N HIS A 18 -25.85 12.43 9.48
CA HIS A 18 -26.43 13.04 8.28
C HIS A 18 -27.06 14.41 8.58
N TRP A 19 -26.78 15.41 7.75
CA TRP A 19 -27.36 16.75 7.83
C TRP A 19 -27.65 17.34 6.44
N GLU A 20 -28.93 17.61 6.17
CA GLU A 20 -29.39 18.26 4.95
C GLU A 20 -30.03 19.62 5.29
N PRO A 21 -29.39 20.75 4.97
CA PRO A 21 -29.85 22.06 5.42
C PRO A 21 -31.09 22.58 4.67
N VAL A 22 -31.36 22.14 3.44
CA VAL A 22 -32.42 22.71 2.59
C VAL A 22 -33.81 22.26 3.07
N ASN A 23 -33.98 20.97 3.29
CA ASN A 23 -35.20 20.32 3.79
C ASN A 23 -35.14 20.07 5.29
N THR A 24 -34.09 20.55 5.96
CA THR A 24 -33.90 20.52 7.42
C THR A 24 -33.84 19.12 8.02
N TYR A 25 -33.39 18.13 7.26
CA TYR A 25 -33.23 16.77 7.77
C TYR A 25 -31.99 16.70 8.66
N MET A 26 -32.19 16.12 9.85
CA MET A 26 -31.12 15.83 10.79
C MET A 26 -31.18 14.37 11.17
N ASN A 27 -30.07 13.66 10.99
CA ASN A 27 -29.96 12.23 11.27
C ASN A 27 -31.06 11.38 10.62
N SER A 28 -31.50 11.74 9.41
CA SER A 28 -32.55 11.05 8.65
C SER A 28 -32.05 10.67 7.24
N PRO A 29 -31.07 9.76 7.13
CA PRO A 29 -30.44 9.47 5.83
C PRO A 29 -31.37 8.72 4.85
N TRP A 30 -32.29 7.90 5.36
CA TRP A 30 -33.25 7.14 4.55
C TRP A 30 -34.32 7.98 3.85
N HIS A 31 -34.34 9.30 4.07
CA HIS A 31 -35.40 10.14 3.52
C HIS A 31 -35.34 10.22 1.98
N TYR A 32 -34.14 10.17 1.40
CA TYR A 32 -33.93 10.29 -0.04
C TYR A 32 -34.39 9.06 -0.82
N GLU A 33 -34.31 7.87 -0.21
CA GLU A 33 -34.72 6.60 -0.79
C GLU A 33 -36.15 6.65 -1.34
N HIS A 34 -37.02 7.41 -0.66
CA HIS A 34 -38.44 7.53 -0.98
C HIS A 34 -38.77 8.67 -1.94
N TRP A 35 -37.77 9.44 -2.39
CA TRP A 35 -38.00 10.52 -3.35
C TRP A 35 -38.09 9.99 -4.76
N THR A 36 -39.12 10.39 -5.49
CA THR A 36 -39.32 10.01 -6.91
C THR A 36 -38.18 10.48 -7.82
N SER A 37 -37.51 11.58 -7.48
CA SER A 37 -36.38 12.13 -8.26
C SER A 37 -35.01 11.54 -7.87
N PHE A 38 -34.90 10.84 -6.74
CA PHE A 38 -33.64 10.30 -6.23
C PHE A 38 -33.65 8.76 -6.25
N GLY A 39 -34.65 8.13 -5.61
CA GLY A 39 -34.82 6.68 -5.50
C GLY A 39 -33.64 5.99 -4.82
N HIS A 40 -33.32 4.76 -5.22
CA HIS A 40 -32.16 4.03 -4.71
C HIS A 40 -30.85 4.80 -4.94
N ALA A 41 -30.02 5.00 -3.93
CA ALA A 41 -28.74 5.68 -4.14
C ALA A 41 -27.80 4.79 -4.98
N ARG A 42 -27.20 5.29 -6.07
CA ARG A 42 -26.31 4.45 -6.91
C ARG A 42 -24.97 4.22 -6.23
N GLY A 43 -24.43 5.31 -5.69
CA GLY A 43 -23.23 5.37 -4.89
C GLY A 43 -23.22 6.71 -4.17
N THR A 44 -23.06 6.67 -2.85
CA THR A 44 -22.78 7.87 -2.05
C THR A 44 -21.39 7.76 -1.49
N PHE A 45 -20.72 8.89 -1.37
CA PHE A 45 -19.37 8.97 -0.84
C PHE A 45 -19.23 10.25 -0.04
N ASP A 46 -18.39 10.19 0.99
CA ASP A 46 -17.90 11.37 1.69
C ASP A 46 -16.60 11.84 1.03
N TRP A 47 -16.25 13.09 1.26
CA TRP A 47 -15.07 13.75 0.68
C TRP A 47 -14.27 14.45 1.77
N ARG A 48 -13.05 13.98 2.04
CA ARG A 48 -12.12 14.59 3.00
C ARG A 48 -11.45 15.81 2.38
N GLY A 49 -11.07 16.78 3.20
CA GLY A 49 -10.50 18.05 2.74
C GLY A 49 -9.20 17.94 1.92
N ASP A 50 -8.54 16.79 1.89
CA ASP A 50 -7.35 16.49 1.08
C ASP A 50 -7.66 15.74 -0.24
N GLY A 51 -8.93 15.46 -0.52
CA GLY A 51 -9.36 14.76 -1.74
C GLY A 51 -9.65 13.27 -1.54
N TYR A 52 -9.38 12.67 -0.38
CA TYR A 52 -9.75 11.27 -0.15
C TYR A 52 -11.28 11.09 -0.13
N VAL A 53 -11.79 10.02 -0.74
CA VAL A 53 -13.21 9.67 -0.71
C VAL A 53 -13.40 8.25 -0.22
N TRP A 54 -14.52 7.99 0.47
CA TRP A 54 -14.95 6.64 0.84
C TRP A 54 -16.46 6.50 0.64
N THR A 55 -16.90 5.30 0.27
CA THR A 55 -18.32 5.03 0.07
C THR A 55 -19.10 5.04 1.38
N THR A 56 -20.32 5.56 1.33
CA THR A 56 -21.26 5.66 2.46
C THR A 56 -22.68 5.23 2.10
N THR A 57 -22.82 4.54 0.96
CA THR A 57 -24.10 4.20 0.33
C THR A 57 -25.04 3.47 1.28
N GLU A 58 -24.49 2.60 2.13
CA GLU A 58 -25.22 1.79 3.11
C GLU A 58 -25.96 2.61 4.17
N ARG A 59 -25.59 3.88 4.34
CA ARG A 59 -26.29 4.78 5.27
C ARG A 59 -27.62 5.27 4.69
N TYR A 60 -27.75 5.30 3.35
CA TYR A 60 -28.81 6.01 2.63
C TYR A 60 -29.80 5.11 1.88
N THR A 61 -29.40 3.88 1.55
CA THR A 61 -30.18 2.92 0.74
C THR A 61 -29.77 1.49 1.11
N PRO A 62 -30.59 0.46 0.80
CA PRO A 62 -30.09 -0.91 0.77
C PRO A 62 -29.01 -1.05 -0.29
N VAL A 63 -28.07 -1.97 -0.05
CA VAL A 63 -26.85 -2.11 -0.86
C VAL A 63 -26.62 -3.53 -1.34
N CYS A 64 -25.92 -3.66 -2.46
CA CYS A 64 -25.15 -4.84 -2.81
C CYS A 64 -23.66 -4.61 -2.50
N THR A 65 -22.89 -5.70 -2.44
CA THR A 65 -21.43 -5.65 -2.36
C THR A 65 -20.84 -5.95 -3.73
N LEU A 66 -19.87 -5.15 -4.15
CA LEU A 66 -18.95 -5.48 -5.25
C LEU A 66 -17.55 -5.64 -4.67
N VAL A 67 -16.92 -6.76 -4.94
CA VAL A 67 -15.48 -6.99 -4.74
C VAL A 67 -14.82 -6.98 -6.12
N VAL A 68 -13.74 -6.21 -6.26
CA VAL A 68 -12.96 -6.13 -7.49
C VAL A 68 -11.57 -6.62 -7.17
N ASP A 69 -11.13 -7.65 -7.87
CA ASP A 69 -9.80 -8.24 -7.76
C ASP A 69 -9.02 -7.86 -9.02
N VAL A 70 -7.85 -7.23 -8.84
CA VAL A 70 -7.00 -6.78 -9.96
C VAL A 70 -5.66 -7.47 -9.86
N ASP A 71 -5.35 -8.29 -10.86
CA ASP A 71 -4.11 -9.02 -10.97
C ASP A 71 -3.30 -8.57 -12.20
N ASP A 72 -1.99 -8.77 -12.16
CA ASP A 72 -1.08 -8.56 -13.28
C ASP A 72 -1.06 -9.77 -14.23
N ALA A 73 -0.29 -9.69 -15.32
CA ALA A 73 -0.24 -10.78 -16.31
C ALA A 73 0.35 -12.10 -15.79
N ASN A 74 0.98 -12.09 -14.61
CA ASN A 74 1.52 -13.27 -13.93
C ASN A 74 0.60 -13.77 -12.80
N GLY A 75 -0.53 -13.10 -12.54
CA GLY A 75 -1.44 -13.42 -11.45
C GLY A 75 -0.98 -12.88 -10.09
N ASN A 76 -0.14 -11.84 -10.06
CA ASN A 76 0.20 -11.15 -8.82
C ASN A 76 -0.80 -10.00 -8.58
N PRO A 77 -1.21 -9.75 -7.33
CA PRO A 77 -2.12 -8.67 -7.00
C PRO A 77 -1.54 -7.30 -7.36
N VAL A 78 -2.37 -6.39 -7.88
CA VAL A 78 -1.96 -5.03 -8.24
C VAL A 78 -2.55 -4.04 -7.27
N ASP A 79 -1.71 -3.45 -6.43
CA ASP A 79 -2.05 -2.36 -5.52
C ASP A 79 -2.29 -1.02 -6.23
N GLY A 80 -3.06 -0.13 -5.61
CA GLY A 80 -3.32 1.23 -6.09
C GLY A 80 -3.98 1.33 -7.47
N ALA A 81 -4.50 0.23 -8.01
CA ALA A 81 -5.26 0.23 -9.25
C ALA A 81 -6.54 1.04 -9.04
N ARG A 82 -6.70 2.11 -9.82
CA ARG A 82 -7.87 2.98 -9.71
C ARG A 82 -9.06 2.33 -10.39
N ILE A 83 -10.12 2.16 -9.61
CA ILE A 83 -11.41 1.64 -10.08
C ILE A 83 -12.41 2.79 -10.11
N ILE A 84 -12.98 3.06 -11.29
CA ILE A 84 -14.09 4.01 -11.46
C ILE A 84 -15.37 3.21 -11.65
N ILE A 85 -16.36 3.45 -10.80
CA ILE A 85 -17.68 2.84 -10.90
C ILE A 85 -18.66 3.86 -11.43
N ASP A 86 -19.37 3.49 -12.49
CA ASP A 86 -20.46 4.28 -13.06
C ASP A 86 -21.81 3.57 -13.01
N ALA A 87 -22.89 4.35 -13.07
CA ALA A 87 -24.26 3.90 -12.93
C ALA A 87 -25.24 4.84 -13.66
N PRO A 88 -26.47 4.40 -13.96
CA PRO A 88 -27.47 5.25 -14.59
C PRO A 88 -27.88 6.40 -13.67
N GLY A 89 -27.97 7.59 -14.27
CA GLY A 89 -28.30 8.83 -13.58
C GLY A 89 -27.48 10.01 -14.11
N TYR A 90 -27.82 11.19 -13.60
CA TYR A 90 -27.22 12.48 -13.98
C TYR A 90 -27.31 13.43 -12.79
N PRO A 91 -26.44 14.46 -12.65
CA PRO A 91 -25.21 14.75 -13.37
C PRO A 91 -24.00 13.97 -12.82
N GLY A 92 -22.83 14.32 -13.31
CA GLY A 92 -21.55 13.84 -12.77
C GLY A 92 -20.96 12.67 -13.55
N PRO A 93 -19.64 12.45 -13.43
CA PRO A 93 -18.92 11.53 -14.29
C PRO A 93 -19.05 10.07 -13.85
N ARG A 94 -19.36 9.80 -12.58
CA ARG A 94 -19.26 8.47 -11.96
C ARG A 94 -20.20 8.33 -10.77
N ALA A 95 -20.45 7.11 -10.31
CA ALA A 95 -21.13 6.84 -9.03
C ALA A 95 -20.15 6.98 -7.86
N THR A 96 -18.97 6.37 -7.96
CA THR A 96 -17.87 6.45 -6.98
C THR A 96 -16.55 6.03 -7.62
N PHE A 97 -15.43 6.10 -6.90
CA PHE A 97 -14.17 5.46 -7.26
C PHE A 97 -13.48 4.90 -6.01
N GLY A 98 -12.46 4.06 -6.22
CA GLY A 98 -11.64 3.47 -5.17
C GLY A 98 -10.27 3.03 -5.72
N LEU A 99 -9.41 2.57 -4.83
CA LEU A 99 -8.09 2.00 -5.13
C LEU A 99 -8.04 0.58 -4.56
N THR A 100 -7.31 -0.32 -5.22
CA THR A 100 -7.00 -1.64 -4.67
C THR A 100 -5.97 -1.53 -3.55
N SER A 101 -6.10 -2.37 -2.53
CA SER A 101 -5.06 -2.57 -1.51
C SER A 101 -3.89 -3.39 -2.05
N THR A 102 -2.87 -3.62 -1.23
CA THR A 102 -1.71 -4.50 -1.51
C THR A 102 -2.10 -5.94 -1.89
N SER A 103 -3.26 -6.40 -1.44
CA SER A 103 -3.86 -7.67 -1.87
C SER A 103 -4.53 -7.65 -3.25
N GLY A 104 -4.50 -6.52 -3.98
CA GLY A 104 -5.16 -6.36 -5.28
C GLY A 104 -6.68 -6.20 -5.21
N GLU A 105 -7.26 -6.12 -4.00
CA GLU A 105 -8.71 -6.09 -3.78
C GLU A 105 -9.21 -4.65 -3.56
N CYS A 106 -10.37 -4.31 -4.12
CA CYS A 106 -11.14 -3.13 -3.75
C CYS A 106 -12.61 -3.48 -3.56
N ARG A 107 -13.20 -3.04 -2.43
CA ARG A 107 -14.59 -3.34 -2.08
C ARG A 107 -15.47 -2.10 -2.09
N PHE A 108 -16.63 -2.20 -2.75
CA PHE A 108 -17.66 -1.17 -2.79
C PHE A 108 -18.97 -1.64 -2.19
N LEU A 109 -19.63 -0.76 -1.43
CA LEU A 109 -21.05 -0.86 -1.11
C LEU A 109 -21.82 0.03 -2.09
N LEU A 110 -22.53 -0.60 -3.02
CA LEU A 110 -23.26 0.07 -4.11
C LEU A 110 -24.76 -0.09 -3.90
N GLY A 111 -25.56 0.80 -4.50
CA GLY A 111 -27.01 0.71 -4.42
C GLY A 111 -27.59 -0.60 -4.92
N ASP A 112 -28.64 -1.08 -4.27
CA ASP A 112 -29.48 -2.13 -4.82
C ASP A 112 -30.49 -1.59 -5.85
N SER A 113 -31.17 -2.51 -6.55
CA SER A 113 -32.23 -2.19 -7.52
C SER A 113 -31.80 -1.22 -8.62
N ILE A 114 -30.49 -1.17 -8.93
CA ILE A 114 -29.93 -0.34 -9.99
C ILE A 114 -29.80 -1.18 -11.25
N SER A 115 -30.26 -0.64 -12.39
CA SER A 115 -30.33 -1.40 -13.64
C SER A 115 -28.96 -1.85 -14.16
N TRP A 116 -27.91 -1.06 -13.98
CA TRP A 116 -26.55 -1.47 -14.30
C TRP A 116 -25.50 -0.71 -13.46
N PHE A 117 -24.34 -1.34 -13.28
CA PHE A 117 -23.09 -0.67 -12.95
C PHE A 117 -22.04 -1.02 -13.99
N SER A 118 -21.18 -0.06 -14.33
CA SER A 118 -20.00 -0.29 -15.16
C SER A 118 -18.73 0.06 -14.41
N GLY A 119 -17.66 -0.69 -14.65
CA GLY A 119 -16.35 -0.47 -14.05
C GLY A 119 -15.31 -0.13 -15.10
N GLN A 120 -14.30 0.63 -14.71
CA GLN A 120 -13.05 0.86 -15.46
C GLN A 120 -11.87 0.75 -14.49
N VAL A 121 -10.78 0.11 -14.91
CA VAL A 121 -9.54 0.01 -14.12
C VAL A 121 -8.40 0.74 -14.80
N THR A 122 -7.56 1.43 -14.04
CA THR A 122 -6.30 2.01 -14.52
C THR A 122 -5.22 1.89 -13.45
N SER A 123 -4.05 1.36 -13.80
CA SER A 123 -2.90 1.20 -12.90
C SER A 123 -1.59 1.52 -13.61
N ALA A 124 -0.46 1.38 -12.91
CA ALA A 124 0.88 1.52 -13.49
C ALA A 124 1.22 0.43 -14.52
N VAL A 125 0.59 -0.74 -14.42
CA VAL A 125 0.91 -1.93 -15.23
C VAL A 125 -0.18 -2.27 -16.25
N GLY A 126 -1.26 -1.49 -16.33
CA GLY A 126 -2.29 -1.71 -17.34
C GLY A 126 -3.58 -0.95 -17.09
N SER A 127 -4.58 -1.27 -17.91
CA SER A 127 -5.93 -0.73 -17.77
C SER A 127 -6.95 -1.69 -18.34
N GLU A 128 -8.15 -1.70 -17.76
CA GLU A 128 -9.33 -2.36 -18.30
C GLU A 128 -10.33 -1.28 -18.74
N PRO A 129 -10.78 -1.27 -20.01
CA PRO A 129 -11.75 -0.30 -20.49
C PRO A 129 -13.10 -0.44 -19.78
N THR A 130 -13.95 0.58 -19.91
CA THR A 130 -15.28 0.56 -19.30
C THR A 130 -16.10 -0.63 -19.78
N THR A 131 -16.57 -1.46 -18.84
CA THR A 131 -17.43 -2.62 -19.09
C THR A 131 -18.57 -2.69 -18.08
N THR A 132 -19.68 -3.33 -18.43
CA THR A 132 -20.80 -3.55 -17.49
C THR A 132 -20.44 -4.71 -16.56
N ILE A 133 -20.48 -4.46 -15.25
CA ILE A 133 -20.02 -5.40 -14.21
C ILE A 133 -21.17 -5.95 -13.37
N ILE A 134 -22.27 -5.21 -13.24
CA ILE A 134 -23.48 -5.66 -12.54
C ILE A 134 -24.68 -5.25 -13.38
N ASN A 135 -25.66 -6.15 -13.53
CA ASN A 135 -26.98 -5.84 -14.09
C ASN A 135 -28.05 -6.12 -13.04
N ASN A 136 -28.99 -5.18 -12.89
CA ASN A 136 -30.12 -5.26 -11.94
C ASN A 136 -29.66 -5.68 -10.54
N SER A 137 -28.85 -4.85 -9.88
CA SER A 137 -28.30 -5.14 -8.55
C SER A 137 -29.40 -5.52 -7.56
N GLN A 138 -29.10 -6.44 -6.64
CA GLN A 138 -30.05 -6.95 -5.66
C GLN A 138 -29.58 -6.67 -4.23
N PRO A 139 -30.50 -6.43 -3.28
CA PRO A 139 -30.14 -6.11 -1.90
C PRO A 139 -29.43 -7.28 -1.23
N GLY A 140 -28.28 -7.01 -0.63
CA GLY A 140 -27.49 -7.99 0.12
C GLY A 140 -26.66 -8.96 -0.73
N GLU A 141 -26.79 -8.92 -2.06
CA GLU A 141 -26.00 -9.78 -2.95
C GLU A 141 -24.53 -9.37 -3.01
N LEU A 142 -23.66 -10.36 -3.21
CA LEU A 142 -22.23 -10.20 -3.44
C LEU A 142 -21.94 -10.46 -4.93
N TYR A 143 -21.30 -9.47 -5.57
CA TYR A 143 -20.78 -9.56 -6.93
C TYR A 143 -19.25 -9.49 -6.87
N THR A 144 -18.59 -10.22 -7.77
CA THR A 144 -17.14 -10.16 -7.98
C THR A 144 -16.84 -9.69 -9.39
N TRP A 145 -15.74 -8.97 -9.58
CA TRP A 145 -15.21 -8.58 -10.88
C TRP A 145 -13.70 -8.73 -10.88
N ASP A 146 -13.24 -9.78 -11.55
CA ASP A 146 -11.82 -10.09 -11.67
C ASP A 146 -11.24 -9.42 -12.92
N VAL A 147 -10.08 -8.78 -12.80
CA VAL A 147 -9.43 -8.01 -13.86
C VAL A 147 -7.97 -8.41 -13.99
N ASP A 148 -7.65 -9.09 -15.10
CA ASP A 148 -6.27 -9.43 -15.46
C ASP A 148 -5.65 -8.33 -16.34
N LEU A 149 -4.65 -7.63 -15.83
CA LEU A 149 -3.90 -6.61 -16.57
C LEU A 149 -2.80 -7.22 -17.44
N THR A 150 -2.35 -6.47 -18.45
CA THR A 150 -1.39 -6.98 -19.45
C THR A 150 0.08 -6.77 -19.08
N GLY A 151 0.39 -5.83 -18.19
CA GLY A 151 1.73 -5.65 -17.64
C GLY A 151 1.95 -6.49 -16.38
N THR A 152 3.13 -6.35 -15.80
CA THR A 152 3.57 -7.12 -14.64
C THR A 152 4.15 -6.20 -13.58
N ILE A 153 3.83 -6.46 -12.31
CA ILE A 153 4.59 -5.91 -11.20
C ILE A 153 5.87 -6.75 -11.00
N PRO A 154 6.96 -6.15 -10.49
CA PRO A 154 8.12 -6.93 -10.08
C PRO A 154 7.73 -7.95 -9.02
N SER A 155 8.48 -9.04 -8.94
CA SER A 155 8.32 -10.02 -7.86
C SER A 155 9.70 -10.48 -7.41
N LEU A 156 9.86 -10.75 -6.13
CA LEU A 156 11.14 -11.15 -5.56
C LEU A 156 11.58 -12.52 -6.10
N GLN A 157 12.60 -12.53 -6.96
CA GLN A 157 13.17 -13.74 -7.56
C GLN A 157 14.32 -14.34 -6.71
N ALA A 158 14.08 -14.52 -5.40
CA ALA A 158 15.08 -15.05 -4.47
C ALA A 158 15.04 -16.59 -4.38
N GLU A 159 16.19 -17.25 -4.55
CA GLU A 159 16.34 -18.68 -4.29
C GLU A 159 17.04 -18.96 -2.95
N PRO A 160 16.73 -20.07 -2.24
CA PRO A 160 17.45 -20.43 -1.03
C PRO A 160 18.94 -20.67 -1.28
N ASP A 161 19.79 -20.02 -0.50
CA ASP A 161 21.24 -20.27 -0.48
C ASP A 161 21.64 -21.34 0.56
N THR A 162 22.89 -21.79 0.49
CA THR A 162 23.47 -22.81 1.35
C THR A 162 24.68 -22.28 2.09
N MET A 163 24.80 -22.60 3.38
CA MET A 163 25.96 -22.19 4.19
C MET A 163 27.27 -22.70 3.57
N PRO A 164 28.36 -21.90 3.61
CA PRO A 164 29.66 -22.36 3.13
C PRO A 164 30.20 -23.50 4.00
N THR A 165 31.11 -24.29 3.45
CA THR A 165 31.69 -25.47 4.13
C THR A 165 32.48 -25.14 5.40
N HIS A 166 33.00 -23.92 5.51
CA HIS A 166 33.80 -23.44 6.65
C HIS A 166 33.33 -22.05 7.10
N PRO A 167 32.19 -21.94 7.81
CA PRO A 167 31.65 -20.65 8.22
C PRO A 167 32.47 -20.05 9.38
N ARG A 168 32.78 -18.75 9.31
CA ARG A 168 33.60 -18.06 10.32
C ARG A 168 32.90 -17.87 11.67
N ASN A 169 31.57 -17.73 11.67
CA ASN A 169 30.72 -17.57 12.87
C ASN A 169 31.14 -16.43 13.83
N GLU A 170 31.96 -15.48 13.38
CA GLU A 170 32.52 -14.41 14.20
C GLU A 170 31.50 -13.32 14.53
N TYR A 171 30.53 -13.10 13.65
CA TYR A 171 29.53 -12.05 13.79
C TYR A 171 28.12 -12.64 13.75
N ARG A 172 27.23 -12.07 14.55
CA ARG A 172 25.79 -12.41 14.53
C ARG A 172 24.97 -11.13 14.46
N LEU A 173 24.03 -11.10 13.53
CA LEU A 173 22.96 -10.12 13.49
C LEU A 173 21.79 -10.63 14.34
N GLU A 174 21.20 -9.75 15.13
CA GLU A 174 19.84 -9.89 15.62
C GLU A 174 19.02 -8.75 15.04
N PHE A 175 17.81 -9.05 14.60
CA PHE A 175 16.93 -8.06 14.00
C PHE A 175 15.50 -8.28 14.46
N GLN A 176 14.76 -7.19 14.50
CA GLN A 176 13.33 -7.18 14.74
C GLN A 176 12.74 -6.04 13.91
N PHE A 177 11.67 -6.31 13.17
CA PHE A 177 10.93 -5.28 12.48
C PHE A 177 9.41 -5.50 12.54
N ASN A 178 8.66 -4.42 12.36
CA ASN A 178 7.21 -4.38 12.24
C ASN A 178 6.84 -3.37 11.15
N VAL A 179 5.81 -3.69 10.37
CA VAL A 179 5.24 -2.86 9.31
C VAL A 179 3.84 -2.45 9.76
N PRO A 180 3.72 -1.45 10.64
CA PRO A 180 2.43 -1.10 11.24
C PRO A 180 1.35 -0.70 10.23
N SER A 181 1.75 -0.14 9.08
CA SER A 181 0.81 0.31 8.06
C SER A 181 1.43 0.42 6.68
N GLU A 182 0.59 0.27 5.67
CA GLU A 182 0.81 0.74 4.31
C GLU A 182 0.14 2.11 4.10
N LEU A 183 0.57 2.82 3.06
CA LEU A 183 0.14 4.16 2.70
C LEU A 183 -0.14 4.22 1.20
N ASP A 184 -1.40 4.51 0.88
CA ASP A 184 -1.79 4.90 -0.47
C ASP A 184 -1.48 6.37 -0.68
N TYR A 185 -0.92 6.69 -1.84
CA TYR A 185 -0.69 8.07 -2.26
C TYR A 185 -1.24 8.26 -3.67
N ALA A 186 -2.36 8.96 -3.78
CA ALA A 186 -3.08 9.04 -5.04
C ALA A 186 -3.73 10.40 -5.27
N GLU A 187 -3.96 10.69 -6.54
CA GLU A 187 -4.71 11.86 -6.98
C GLU A 187 -6.21 11.53 -7.08
N ASN A 188 -7.05 12.38 -6.52
CA ASN A 188 -8.48 12.32 -6.74
C ASN A 188 -8.81 12.76 -8.18
N PRO A 189 -9.54 11.95 -8.96
CA PRO A 189 -9.77 12.20 -10.38
C PRO A 189 -10.77 13.34 -10.69
N ASP A 190 -11.37 13.95 -9.68
CA ASP A 190 -12.40 14.98 -9.82
C ASP A 190 -11.89 16.38 -9.41
N ASP A 191 -11.06 16.52 -8.37
CA ASP A 191 -10.46 17.81 -7.96
C ASP A 191 -8.94 17.90 -8.17
N HIS A 192 -8.29 16.80 -8.55
CA HIS A 192 -6.84 16.69 -8.70
C HIS A 192 -6.04 16.97 -7.42
N ASN A 193 -6.69 16.95 -6.25
CA ASN A 193 -5.98 16.96 -4.98
C ASN A 193 -5.30 15.61 -4.75
N VAL A 194 -4.16 15.67 -4.07
CA VAL A 194 -3.39 14.48 -3.72
C VAL A 194 -3.64 14.16 -2.26
N PHE A 195 -4.13 12.95 -2.02
CA PHE A 195 -4.45 12.44 -0.69
C PHE A 195 -3.49 11.31 -0.29
N SER A 196 -3.48 11.05 1.01
CA SER A 196 -2.86 9.84 1.57
C SER A 196 -3.81 9.12 2.51
N GLU A 197 -3.94 7.81 2.38
CA GLU A 197 -4.70 6.98 3.32
C GLU A 197 -3.82 5.86 3.86
N SER A 198 -4.02 5.50 5.13
CA SER A 198 -3.20 4.48 5.79
C SER A 198 -4.03 3.25 6.12
N PHE A 199 -3.54 2.08 5.73
CA PHE A 199 -4.15 0.79 6.05
C PHE A 199 -3.21 -0.03 6.92
N SER A 200 -3.76 -0.97 7.69
CA SER A 200 -2.99 -1.74 8.67
C SER A 200 -3.41 -3.20 8.65
N PRO A 201 -2.45 -4.14 8.75
CA PRO A 201 -1.00 -3.92 8.75
C PRO A 201 -0.49 -3.57 7.33
N GLY A 202 0.78 -3.18 7.22
CA GLY A 202 1.48 -3.24 5.94
C GLY A 202 2.26 -4.57 5.80
N ASN A 203 2.91 -4.76 4.66
CA ASN A 203 3.66 -5.96 4.29
C ASN A 203 4.99 -5.58 3.63
N LEU A 204 6.03 -6.39 3.85
CA LEU A 204 7.31 -6.30 3.16
C LEU A 204 7.90 -7.69 2.94
N ASP A 205 8.62 -7.80 1.85
CA ASP A 205 9.51 -8.93 1.58
C ASP A 205 10.81 -8.80 2.38
N PHE A 206 11.36 -9.93 2.82
CA PHE A 206 12.58 -9.96 3.62
C PHE A 206 13.53 -11.05 3.17
N PHE A 207 14.82 -10.71 3.09
CA PHE A 207 15.88 -11.70 2.87
C PHE A 207 17.25 -11.20 3.35
N ILE A 208 18.19 -12.14 3.51
CA ILE A 208 19.59 -11.85 3.87
C ILE A 208 20.51 -12.44 2.82
N CYS A 209 21.42 -11.64 2.27
CA CYS A 209 22.34 -12.11 1.22
C CYS A 209 23.73 -11.48 1.33
N ASP A 210 24.70 -12.05 0.61
CA ASP A 210 26.04 -11.48 0.51
C ASP A 210 26.11 -10.36 -0.55
N SER A 211 27.27 -9.75 -0.70
CA SER A 211 27.48 -8.64 -1.65
C SER A 211 27.39 -9.03 -3.12
N GLY A 212 27.55 -10.30 -3.47
CA GLY A 212 27.37 -10.78 -4.84
C GLY A 212 25.89 -10.86 -5.18
N ASN A 213 25.14 -11.54 -4.32
CA ASN A 213 23.70 -11.73 -4.46
C ASN A 213 22.93 -10.40 -4.32
N TYR A 214 23.36 -9.48 -3.45
CA TYR A 214 22.75 -8.16 -3.37
C TYR A 214 22.89 -7.36 -4.67
N LYS A 215 24.02 -7.49 -5.38
CA LYS A 215 24.21 -6.83 -6.68
C LYS A 215 23.33 -7.45 -7.76
N ALA A 216 23.18 -8.77 -7.75
CA ALA A 216 22.27 -9.46 -8.66
C ALA A 216 20.82 -9.01 -8.42
N TYR A 217 20.38 -8.98 -7.16
CA TYR A 217 19.10 -8.42 -6.73
C TYR A 217 18.86 -7.00 -7.28
N VAL A 218 19.77 -6.06 -7.00
CA VAL A 218 19.64 -4.66 -7.48
C VAL A 218 19.65 -4.56 -9.02
N SER A 219 20.23 -5.56 -9.71
CA SER A 219 20.26 -5.60 -11.18
C SER A 219 19.03 -6.30 -11.80
N GLY A 220 18.13 -6.84 -10.98
CA GLY A 220 16.98 -7.65 -11.44
C GLY A 220 17.36 -9.05 -11.91
N ASP A 221 18.57 -9.52 -11.59
CA ASP A 221 19.04 -10.87 -11.91
C ASP A 221 18.64 -11.86 -10.82
N SER A 222 18.52 -13.15 -11.16
CA SER A 222 18.34 -14.22 -10.17
C SER A 222 19.46 -14.24 -9.14
N PHE A 223 19.10 -14.40 -7.87
CA PHE A 223 20.04 -14.38 -6.75
C PHE A 223 19.65 -15.38 -5.67
N ARG A 224 20.61 -15.72 -4.81
CA ARG A 224 20.39 -16.62 -3.67
C ARG A 224 20.42 -15.85 -2.36
N ALA A 225 19.57 -16.23 -1.42
CA ALA A 225 19.47 -15.60 -0.12
C ALA A 225 19.09 -16.57 1.01
N PHE A 226 19.24 -16.10 2.23
CA PHE A 226 18.86 -16.77 3.47
C PHE A 226 17.63 -16.11 4.08
N GLN A 227 16.88 -16.91 4.85
CA GLN A 227 15.72 -16.47 5.62
C GLN A 227 14.70 -15.68 4.80
N ILE A 228 14.48 -16.08 3.55
CA ILE A 228 13.49 -15.50 2.64
C ILE A 228 12.10 -15.58 3.30
N SER A 229 11.38 -14.48 3.32
CA SER A 229 10.00 -14.42 3.78
C SER A 229 9.29 -13.37 2.96
N LEU A 230 8.13 -13.72 2.41
CA LEU A 230 7.34 -12.86 1.56
C LEU A 230 6.14 -12.30 2.33
N ASP A 231 5.66 -11.12 1.97
CA ASP A 231 4.43 -10.53 2.51
C ASP A 231 4.34 -10.50 4.04
N MET A 232 5.42 -10.07 4.70
CA MET A 232 5.50 -10.09 6.16
C MET A 232 5.19 -8.73 6.78
N SER A 233 4.25 -8.69 7.71
CA SER A 233 3.98 -7.50 8.53
C SER A 233 4.92 -7.35 9.73
N SER A 234 5.70 -8.37 10.07
CA SER A 234 6.69 -8.32 11.15
C SER A 234 7.63 -9.51 11.09
N LYS A 235 8.81 -9.38 11.72
CA LYS A 235 9.72 -10.51 11.94
C LYS A 235 10.69 -10.21 13.07
N ASP A 236 11.00 -11.22 13.86
CA ASP A 236 12.15 -11.26 14.75
C ASP A 236 13.08 -12.40 14.34
N GLY A 237 14.39 -12.20 14.49
CA GLY A 237 15.34 -13.22 14.08
C GLY A 237 16.78 -12.92 14.40
N SER A 238 17.62 -13.91 14.09
CA SER A 238 19.07 -13.75 14.13
C SER A 238 19.72 -14.50 12.98
N PHE A 239 20.89 -14.02 12.56
CA PHE A 239 21.66 -14.60 11.47
C PHE A 239 23.15 -14.55 11.80
N VAL A 240 23.83 -15.69 11.73
CA VAL A 240 25.27 -15.77 11.94
C VAL A 240 25.96 -15.55 10.60
N ILE A 241 26.80 -14.52 10.52
CA ILE A 241 27.50 -14.15 9.30
C ILE A 241 28.55 -15.21 8.98
N PRO A 242 28.44 -15.92 7.84
CA PRO A 242 29.26 -17.10 7.59
C PRO A 242 30.63 -16.77 6.96
N THR A 243 30.81 -15.59 6.38
CA THR A 243 32.04 -15.18 5.67
C THR A 243 32.47 -13.76 6.06
N ASP A 244 33.66 -13.32 5.64
CA ASP A 244 34.15 -11.95 5.84
C ASP A 244 33.75 -10.96 4.74
N SER A 245 32.86 -11.36 3.83
CA SER A 245 32.26 -10.46 2.84
C SER A 245 31.29 -9.47 3.49
N CYS A 246 30.87 -8.44 2.74
CA CYS A 246 29.74 -7.62 3.16
C CYS A 246 28.44 -8.44 3.03
N TRP A 247 27.54 -8.27 4.01
CA TRP A 247 26.24 -8.92 4.08
C TRP A 247 25.15 -7.86 4.19
N TYR A 248 24.00 -8.17 3.61
CA TYR A 248 22.85 -7.30 3.46
C TYR A 248 21.64 -7.97 4.07
N LEU A 249 20.96 -7.23 4.95
CA LEU A 249 19.59 -7.52 5.38
C LEU A 249 18.72 -6.60 4.54
N VAL A 250 17.83 -7.19 3.74
CA VAL A 250 17.00 -6.45 2.80
C VAL A 250 15.54 -6.59 3.20
N LEU A 251 14.86 -5.45 3.19
CA LEU A 251 13.41 -5.31 3.26
C LEU A 251 12.98 -4.70 1.93
N SER A 252 12.18 -5.42 1.16
CA SER A 252 11.77 -5.05 -0.20
C SER A 252 10.28 -4.76 -0.24
N ASN A 253 9.92 -3.77 -1.07
CA ASN A 253 8.55 -3.34 -1.39
C ASN A 253 8.44 -3.24 -2.92
N GLU A 254 9.16 -4.10 -3.64
CA GLU A 254 9.28 -4.03 -5.10
C GLU A 254 8.08 -4.67 -5.80
N ASP A 255 7.39 -5.55 -5.09
CA ASP A 255 6.12 -6.18 -5.41
C ASP A 255 4.93 -5.22 -5.31
N GLU A 256 5.13 -4.05 -4.72
CA GLU A 256 4.13 -2.98 -4.72
C GLU A 256 4.42 -1.93 -5.80
N SER A 257 3.38 -1.54 -6.53
CA SER A 257 3.44 -0.55 -7.60
C SER A 257 3.31 0.90 -7.10
N THR A 258 2.53 1.14 -6.05
CA THR A 258 2.23 2.48 -5.53
C THR A 258 2.22 2.58 -4.00
N ALA A 259 1.83 1.53 -3.30
CA ALA A 259 1.70 1.46 -1.86
C ALA A 259 3.09 1.62 -1.22
N SER A 260 3.17 2.52 -0.25
CA SER A 260 4.37 2.75 0.53
C SER A 260 4.23 2.16 1.92
N GLN A 261 5.31 1.61 2.47
CA GLN A 261 5.26 0.93 3.77
C GLN A 261 5.85 1.80 4.88
N LEU A 262 5.16 1.85 6.03
CA LEU A 262 5.72 2.40 7.26
C LEU A 262 6.44 1.27 7.99
N LEU A 263 7.76 1.42 8.22
CA LEU A 263 8.62 0.40 8.80
C LEU A 263 9.23 0.86 10.14
N ASP A 264 9.05 0.04 11.17
CA ASP A 264 9.80 0.10 12.42
C ASP A 264 10.83 -1.03 12.46
N ILE A 265 12.14 -0.71 12.56
CA ILE A 265 13.21 -1.73 12.55
C ILE A 265 14.29 -1.48 13.62
N HIS A 266 14.71 -2.57 14.26
CA HIS A 266 15.82 -2.64 15.19
C HIS A 266 16.82 -3.71 14.73
N VAL A 267 18.10 -3.34 14.60
CA VAL A 267 19.19 -4.28 14.25
C VAL A 267 20.34 -4.15 15.25
N LYS A 268 20.85 -5.29 15.71
CA LYS A 268 22.02 -5.39 16.60
C LYS A 268 23.07 -6.30 15.96
N LEU A 269 24.31 -5.83 15.91
CA LEU A 269 25.46 -6.62 15.47
C LEU A 269 26.30 -7.04 16.67
N PHE A 270 26.45 -8.35 16.86
CA PHE A 270 27.31 -8.96 17.86
C PHE A 270 28.58 -9.47 17.20
N HIS A 271 29.67 -9.42 17.95
CA HIS A 271 30.96 -10.00 17.57
C HIS A 271 31.42 -10.96 18.68
N GLN A 272 31.76 -12.18 18.30
CA GLN A 272 32.25 -13.21 19.20
C GLN A 272 33.67 -12.86 19.65
N GLN A 273 33.81 -12.35 20.87
CA GLN A 273 35.12 -12.09 21.47
C GLN A 273 35.57 -13.27 22.33
N THR A 274 36.60 -14.00 21.90
CA THR A 274 37.31 -14.95 22.77
C THR A 274 38.36 -14.18 23.58
N GLY A 275 37.96 -13.65 24.74
CA GLY A 275 38.84 -12.99 25.70
C GLY A 275 39.27 -11.57 25.30
N ILE A 276 38.89 -10.57 26.10
CA ILE A 276 39.34 -9.18 25.89
C ILE A 276 40.67 -9.00 26.62
N LYS A 277 41.79 -8.86 25.88
CA LYS A 277 42.92 -8.11 26.43
C LYS A 277 42.50 -6.64 26.44
N TYR A 278 42.47 -6.01 27.62
CA TYR A 278 42.12 -4.60 27.78
C TYR A 278 42.81 -3.74 26.71
N ARG A 279 42.02 -3.10 25.84
CA ARG A 279 42.50 -2.11 24.87
C ARG A 279 41.72 -0.83 25.06
N THR A 280 42.41 0.24 25.40
CA THR A 280 41.90 1.61 25.28
C THR A 280 41.81 1.97 23.79
N GLY A 281 40.67 2.51 23.34
CA GLY A 281 40.53 3.13 22.02
C GLY A 281 39.82 2.32 20.92
N PHE A 282 38.95 1.36 21.24
CA PHE A 282 38.11 0.70 20.22
C PHE A 282 37.16 1.73 19.57
N LYS A 283 37.35 2.02 18.28
CA LYS A 283 36.42 2.83 17.48
C LYS A 283 35.55 1.88 16.65
N ILE A 284 34.26 1.85 16.94
CA ILE A 284 33.26 1.23 16.05
C ILE A 284 33.18 2.12 14.80
N ALA A 285 33.28 1.52 13.61
CA ALA A 285 33.06 2.26 12.38
C ALA A 285 31.62 2.83 12.38
N PRO A 286 31.41 4.07 11.93
CA PRO A 286 30.06 4.65 11.92
C PRO A 286 29.12 3.77 11.10
N ILE A 287 27.95 3.47 11.68
CA ILE A 287 26.86 2.80 10.96
C ILE A 287 26.44 3.71 9.81
N ARG A 288 26.39 3.17 8.60
CA ARG A 288 25.92 3.89 7.41
C ARG A 288 24.50 3.43 7.10
N PHE A 289 23.60 4.40 6.92
CA PHE A 289 22.22 4.18 6.50
C PHE A 289 22.00 4.86 5.16
N TRP A 290 21.22 4.22 4.27
CA TRP A 290 20.84 4.75 2.97
C TRP A 290 19.36 4.43 2.74
N VAL A 291 18.62 5.36 2.15
CA VAL A 291 17.23 5.19 1.72
C VAL A 291 17.20 5.51 0.24
N SER A 292 16.70 4.60 -0.59
CA SER A 292 16.57 4.81 -2.03
C SER A 292 15.39 4.02 -2.61
N PRO A 293 14.51 4.65 -3.42
CA PRO A 293 14.44 6.10 -3.65
C PRO A 293 14.11 6.85 -2.34
N ASN A 294 14.53 8.11 -2.20
CA ASN A 294 14.10 8.93 -1.06
C ASN A 294 12.63 9.33 -1.29
N PRO A 295 11.66 8.79 -0.52
CA PRO A 295 10.24 9.10 -0.73
C PRO A 295 9.88 10.51 -0.28
N PHE A 296 10.79 11.20 0.41
CA PHE A 296 10.58 12.54 0.90
C PHE A 296 11.16 13.59 -0.05
N HIS A 297 10.56 14.79 -0.01
CA HIS A 297 11.07 15.97 -0.70
C HIS A 297 12.59 16.12 -0.49
N LYS A 298 13.32 16.58 -1.51
CA LYS A 298 14.80 16.73 -1.52
C LYS A 298 15.44 17.49 -0.33
N ASN A 299 14.62 18.15 0.48
CA ASN A 299 15.04 18.91 1.67
C ASN A 299 14.77 18.16 2.99
N THR A 300 14.17 16.97 2.93
CA THR A 300 13.86 16.18 4.11
C THR A 300 15.11 15.52 4.64
N VAL A 301 15.43 15.82 5.90
CA VAL A 301 16.58 15.27 6.62
C VAL A 301 16.11 14.05 7.41
N ILE A 302 16.62 12.87 7.05
CA ILE A 302 16.39 11.64 7.80
C ILE A 302 17.46 11.54 8.89
N HIS A 303 17.03 11.50 10.15
CA HIS A 303 17.92 11.36 11.30
C HIS A 303 17.99 9.90 11.76
N GLY A 304 19.17 9.28 11.63
CA GLY A 304 19.46 7.98 12.26
C GLY A 304 20.04 8.17 13.66
N TYR A 305 19.45 7.56 14.68
CA TYR A 305 19.99 7.54 16.04
C TYR A 305 20.56 6.15 16.37
N GLY A 306 21.88 6.06 16.47
CA GLY A 306 22.57 4.87 16.99
C GLY A 306 22.89 5.01 18.48
N PRO A 307 23.05 3.90 19.23
CA PRO A 307 23.63 3.97 20.56
C PRO A 307 25.08 4.44 20.41
N ILE A 308 25.38 5.59 21.03
CA ILE A 308 26.62 6.40 20.92
C ILE A 308 26.60 7.39 19.75
N GLY A 309 25.91 8.52 19.95
CA GLY A 309 26.39 9.88 19.66
C GLY A 309 27.04 10.19 18.31
N LEU A 310 26.71 9.47 17.23
CA LEU A 310 27.20 9.76 15.88
C LEU A 310 26.06 10.39 15.07
N THR A 311 26.09 11.71 14.96
CA THR A 311 25.28 12.45 13.98
C THR A 311 25.99 12.41 12.63
N GLY A 312 25.31 11.93 11.60
CA GLY A 312 25.78 12.01 10.21
C GLY A 312 24.77 12.81 9.39
N ASN A 313 25.23 13.82 8.67
CA ASN A 313 24.40 14.52 7.69
C ASN A 313 24.39 13.69 6.39
N LEU A 314 23.20 13.33 5.92
CA LEU A 314 23.00 12.70 4.62
C LEU A 314 22.86 13.80 3.56
N THR A 315 23.66 13.71 2.49
CA THR A 315 23.46 14.50 1.27
C THR A 315 23.05 13.52 0.18
N GLY A 316 21.80 13.62 -0.29
CA GLY A 316 21.36 12.88 -1.46
C GLY A 316 21.98 13.50 -2.71
N SER A 317 22.66 12.70 -3.53
CA SER A 317 22.98 13.07 -4.91
C SER A 317 21.94 12.43 -5.84
N PRO A 318 21.47 13.14 -6.87
CA PRO A 318 20.45 12.61 -7.79
C PRO A 318 21.00 11.43 -8.61
N PRO A 319 20.16 10.47 -9.03
CA PRO A 319 20.50 9.62 -10.15
C PRO A 319 20.69 10.51 -11.38
N GLY A 320 21.84 10.34 -12.03
CA GLY A 320 22.03 10.87 -13.37
C GLY A 320 20.99 10.24 -14.30
N LEU A 321 20.23 11.09 -14.99
CA LEU A 321 19.52 10.72 -16.20
C LEU A 321 20.52 10.06 -17.16
N TYR A 322 20.40 8.75 -17.34
CA TYR A 322 20.81 8.12 -18.59
C TYR A 322 19.53 7.92 -19.39
N TRP A 323 19.52 8.53 -20.58
CA TRP A 323 18.45 8.49 -21.57
C TRP A 323 18.19 7.09 -22.08
#